data_AF-A0A3C7VWH0-F1
#
_entry.id   AF-A0A3C7VWH0-F1
#
_cell.length_a   1.000
_cell.length_b   1.000
_cell.length_c   1.000
_cell.angle_alpha   90.00
_cell.angle_beta   90.00
_cell.angle_gamma   90.00
#
_symmetry.space_group_name_H-M   'P 1'
#
loop_
_entity.id
_entity.type
_entity.pdbx_description
1 polymer ?
#
loop_
_entity_poly.entity_id
_entity_poly.type
_entity_poly.pdbx_seq_one_letter_code
_entity_poly.pdbx_strand_id
1 'polypeptide(L)'
;YAHPEFPAARTATPLVIAATPDDADWYRQEVFGPVSFVIRHGSAEEALADATRNARECGAITAHVYSTDEAFIGRAIDAYHDAGASVACNLHGMPINFAAAYSDYHVTGLNPAGNACLADLAFVAGRFRIVQAKWPAGATAGSPEQSG
;
A
#
# COMPACT_ATOMS: atom_id res chain seq x y z
N TYR A 1 24.79 7.70 -14.67
CA TYR A 1 26.25 7.47 -14.68
C TYR A 1 26.63 6.53 -15.82
N ALA A 2 27.82 6.65 -16.41
CA ALA A 2 28.24 5.68 -17.44
C ALA A 2 28.48 4.30 -16.81
N HIS A 3 27.72 3.28 -17.22
CA HIS A 3 27.88 1.93 -16.64
C HIS A 3 29.13 1.26 -17.22
N PRO A 4 30.06 0.74 -16.38
CA PRO A 4 31.35 0.24 -16.84
C PRO A 4 31.23 -0.97 -17.79
N GLU A 5 30.27 -1.86 -17.52
CA GLU A 5 30.08 -3.10 -18.31
C GLU A 5 29.00 -2.98 -19.38
N PHE A 6 28.20 -1.90 -19.36
CA PHE A 6 27.03 -1.75 -20.24
C PHE A 6 27.00 -0.33 -20.83
N PRO A 7 27.79 -0.05 -21.89
CA PRO A 7 27.92 1.30 -22.44
C PRO A 7 26.60 1.93 -22.92
N ALA A 8 25.60 1.12 -23.28
CA ALA A 8 24.27 1.56 -23.72
C ALA A 8 23.24 1.63 -22.58
N ALA A 9 23.63 1.38 -21.33
CA ALA A 9 22.69 1.38 -20.20
C ALA A 9 22.11 2.78 -19.96
N ARG A 10 20.79 2.84 -19.78
CA ARG A 10 20.10 4.03 -19.27
C ARG A 10 20.20 4.03 -17.75
N THR A 11 20.92 5.00 -17.19
CA THR A 11 21.04 5.14 -15.74
C THR A 11 20.78 6.58 -15.33
N ALA A 12 20.28 6.75 -14.11
CA ALA A 12 20.08 8.04 -13.48
C ALA A 12 20.47 7.93 -12.00
N THR A 13 21.03 9.00 -11.44
CA THR A 13 21.22 9.13 -10.00
C THR A 13 19.96 9.72 -9.37
N PRO A 14 19.71 9.49 -8.07
CA PRO A 14 18.57 10.10 -7.40
C PRO A 14 18.62 11.64 -7.38
N LEU A 15 17.46 12.26 -7.50
CA LEU A 15 17.23 13.69 -7.30
C LEU A 15 16.48 13.88 -5.98
N VAL A 16 17.00 14.72 -5.09
CA VAL A 16 16.37 15.08 -3.81
C VAL A 16 16.05 16.57 -3.83
N ILE A 17 14.78 16.91 -3.62
CA ILE A 17 14.26 18.29 -3.72
C ILE A 17 13.79 18.75 -2.34
N ALA A 18 14.22 19.91 -1.89
CA ALA A 18 13.65 20.55 -0.71
C ALA A 18 12.33 21.26 -1.09
N ALA A 19 11.29 21.11 -0.28
CA ALA A 19 9.95 21.64 -0.55
C ALA A 19 9.26 22.15 0.72
N THR A 20 8.19 22.91 0.54
CA THR A 20 7.24 23.32 1.60
C THR A 20 5.81 22.96 1.19
N PRO A 21 4.81 23.12 2.07
CA PRO A 21 3.40 22.92 1.69
C PRO A 21 2.92 23.78 0.51
N ASP A 22 3.61 24.89 0.19
CA ASP A 22 3.31 25.72 -0.98
C ASP A 22 3.60 24.98 -2.31
N ASP A 23 4.42 23.93 -2.28
CA ASP A 23 4.78 23.09 -3.42
C ASP A 23 3.86 21.86 -3.58
N ALA A 24 2.69 21.84 -2.92
CA ALA A 24 1.78 20.69 -2.89
C ALA A 24 1.36 20.20 -4.28
N ASP A 25 1.23 21.10 -5.25
CA ASP A 25 0.90 20.74 -6.64
C ASP A 25 1.98 19.85 -7.29
N TRP A 26 3.20 19.89 -6.78
CA TRP A 26 4.31 19.04 -7.25
C TRP A 26 4.44 17.76 -6.46
N TYR A 27 4.60 17.83 -5.13
CA TYR A 27 4.93 16.65 -4.33
C TYR A 27 3.74 15.71 -4.09
N ARG A 28 2.50 16.14 -4.37
CA ARG A 28 1.31 15.29 -4.29
C ARG A 28 1.00 14.52 -5.58
N GLN A 29 1.77 14.75 -6.64
CA GLN A 29 1.70 13.96 -7.86
C GLN A 29 2.63 12.75 -7.76
N GLU A 30 2.27 11.65 -8.40
CA GLU A 30 3.20 10.53 -8.58
C GLU A 30 4.31 10.94 -9.56
N VAL A 31 5.55 11.03 -9.07
CA VAL A 31 6.73 11.29 -9.90
C VAL A 31 7.48 9.98 -10.14
N PHE A 32 7.19 9.32 -11.26
CA PHE A 32 7.82 8.04 -11.59
C PHE A 32 9.32 8.20 -11.90
N GLY A 33 10.17 7.67 -11.02
CA GLY A 33 11.63 7.71 -11.18
C GLY A 33 12.35 7.89 -9.84
N PRO A 34 13.67 8.10 -9.86
CA PRO A 34 14.46 8.24 -8.63
C PRO A 34 14.39 9.69 -8.12
N VAL A 35 13.19 10.17 -7.78
CA VAL A 35 12.95 11.53 -7.28
C VAL A 35 12.35 11.45 -5.89
N SER A 36 12.83 12.26 -4.96
CA SER A 36 12.26 12.40 -3.63
C SER A 36 12.17 13.85 -3.19
N PHE A 37 11.20 14.14 -2.33
CA PHE A 37 10.99 15.45 -1.72
C PHE A 37 11.28 15.39 -0.22
N VAL A 38 11.95 16.40 0.30
CA VAL A 38 12.10 16.67 1.74
C VAL A 38 11.25 17.89 2.05
N ILE A 39 10.08 17.66 2.64
CA ILE A 39 9.04 18.67 2.81
C ILE A 39 9.07 19.19 4.25
N ARG A 40 9.43 20.46 4.43
CA ARG A 40 9.49 21.08 5.76
C ARG A 40 8.12 21.60 6.19
N HIS A 41 7.66 21.15 7.36
CA HIS A 41 6.47 21.66 8.04
C HIS A 41 6.84 22.46 9.30
N GLY A 42 5.88 23.20 9.87
CA GLY A 42 6.07 23.97 11.10
C GLY A 42 6.09 23.10 12.37
N SER A 43 5.40 21.96 12.34
CA SER A 43 5.39 20.97 13.43
C SER A 43 5.32 19.53 12.91
N ALA A 44 5.60 18.55 13.78
CA ALA A 44 5.45 17.13 13.45
C ALA A 44 3.97 16.77 13.18
N GLU A 45 3.05 17.44 13.84
CA GLU A 45 1.60 17.23 13.75
C GLU A 45 1.06 17.73 12.40
N GLU A 46 1.56 18.88 11.93
CA GLU A 46 1.30 19.35 10.57
C GLU A 46 1.85 18.39 9.52
N ALA A 47 3.07 17.87 9.72
CA ALA A 47 3.66 16.90 8.79
C ALA A 47 2.86 15.58 8.74
N LEU A 48 2.43 15.08 9.90
CA LEU A 48 1.60 13.87 9.99
C LEU A 48 0.23 14.09 9.33
N ALA A 49 -0.40 15.23 9.58
CA ALA A 49 -1.68 15.58 8.96
C ALA A 49 -1.55 15.68 7.43
N ASP A 50 -0.48 16.29 6.91
CA ASP A 50 -0.22 16.38 5.47
C ASP A 50 -0.01 14.99 4.85
N ALA A 51 0.88 14.19 5.45
CA ALA A 51 1.21 12.85 4.96
C ALA A 51 0.00 11.91 4.93
N THR A 52 -0.81 11.90 5.99
CA THR A 52 -1.99 11.03 6.09
C THR A 52 -3.13 11.52 5.19
N ARG A 53 -3.30 12.84 5.02
CA ARG A 53 -4.21 13.40 4.01
C ARG A 53 -3.79 12.96 2.60
N ASN A 54 -2.51 13.02 2.27
CA ASN A 54 -2.01 12.59 0.96
C ASN A 54 -2.20 11.07 0.77
N ALA A 55 -1.95 10.24 1.79
CA ALA A 55 -2.22 8.81 1.73
C ALA A 55 -3.71 8.50 1.47
N ARG A 56 -4.61 9.26 2.11
CA ARG A 56 -6.06 9.09 1.96
C ARG A 56 -6.57 9.58 0.60
N GLU A 57 -6.11 10.74 0.13
CA GLU A 57 -6.63 11.42 -1.07
C GLU A 57 -5.93 10.98 -2.36
N CYS A 58 -4.63 10.70 -2.30
CA CYS A 58 -3.80 10.35 -3.45
C CYS A 58 -3.42 8.85 -3.45
N GLY A 59 -3.52 8.17 -2.31
CA GLY A 59 -3.11 6.78 -2.15
C GLY A 59 -1.68 6.65 -1.62
N ALA A 60 -1.46 5.62 -0.80
CA ALA A 60 -0.12 5.20 -0.39
C ALA A 60 -0.05 3.67 -0.21
N ILE A 61 1.01 3.07 -0.76
CA ILE A 61 1.32 1.64 -0.56
C ILE A 61 2.14 1.43 0.71
N THR A 62 3.11 2.32 0.96
CA THR A 62 4.06 2.24 2.06
C THR A 62 4.11 3.56 2.81
N ALA A 63 4.05 3.52 4.14
CA ALA A 63 4.30 4.68 5.01
C ALA A 63 5.29 4.31 6.13
N HIS A 64 6.11 5.26 6.55
CA HIS A 64 7.03 5.10 7.66
C HIS A 64 6.93 6.30 8.60
N VAL A 65 7.04 6.04 9.90
CA VAL A 65 7.14 7.09 10.92
C VAL A 65 8.39 6.87 11.75
N TYR A 66 9.11 7.95 12.01
CA TYR A 66 10.30 7.98 12.85
C TYR A 66 10.12 9.02 13.95
N SER A 67 10.19 8.58 15.21
CA SER A 67 10.11 9.46 16.37
C SER A 67 10.65 8.73 17.61
N THR A 68 11.17 9.47 18.57
CA THR A 68 11.48 8.96 19.91
C THR A 68 10.35 9.21 20.91
N ASP A 69 9.32 9.97 20.52
CA ASP A 69 8.10 10.20 21.31
C ASP A 69 7.09 9.08 21.02
N GLU A 70 6.90 8.17 21.98
CA GLU A 70 5.95 7.07 21.88
C GLU A 70 4.50 7.53 21.74
N ALA A 71 4.14 8.67 22.36
CA ALA A 71 2.79 9.21 22.23
C ALA A 71 2.54 9.71 20.82
N PHE A 72 3.54 10.31 20.18
CA PHE A 72 3.47 10.69 18.77
C PHE A 72 3.36 9.46 17.86
N ILE A 73 4.13 8.40 18.12
CA ILE A 73 4.03 7.15 17.33
C ILE A 73 2.61 6.58 17.41
N GLY A 74 1.99 6.55 18.60
CA GLY A 74 0.61 6.11 18.75
C GLY A 74 -0.36 6.92 17.89
N ARG A 75 -0.27 8.26 17.95
CA ARG A 75 -1.08 9.16 17.10
C ARG A 75 -0.85 8.92 15.61
N ALA A 76 0.40 8.67 15.21
CA ALA A 76 0.74 8.39 13.82
C ALA A 76 0.15 7.07 13.33
N ILE A 77 0.20 6.03 14.15
CA ILE A 77 -0.42 4.73 13.85
C ILE A 77 -1.92 4.92 13.59
N ASP A 78 -2.64 5.57 14.51
CA ASP A 78 -4.07 5.82 14.37
C ASP A 78 -4.38 6.63 13.10
N ALA A 79 -3.63 7.70 12.85
CA ALA A 79 -3.85 8.56 11.68
C ALA A 79 -3.60 7.84 10.34
N TYR A 80 -2.59 6.95 10.26
CA TYR A 80 -2.37 6.14 9.05
C TYR A 80 -3.44 5.05 8.87
N HIS A 81 -3.90 4.43 9.96
CA HIS A 81 -5.01 3.48 9.91
C HIS A 81 -6.30 4.14 9.39
N ASP A 82 -6.62 5.33 9.88
CA ASP A 82 -7.78 6.13 9.42
C ASP A 82 -7.63 6.54 7.94
N ALA A 83 -6.40 6.74 7.46
CA ALA A 83 -6.08 6.98 6.05
C ALA A 83 -6.10 5.70 5.19
N GLY A 84 -6.35 4.53 5.79
CA GLY A 84 -6.35 3.26 5.10
C GLY A 84 -4.95 2.81 4.65
N ALA A 85 -3.89 3.19 5.36
CA ALA A 85 -2.51 2.86 5.03
C ALA A 85 -1.81 2.10 6.17
N SER A 86 -0.99 1.11 5.83
CA SER A 86 -0.08 0.47 6.78
C SER A 86 1.13 1.35 7.06
N VAL A 87 1.62 1.35 8.30
CA VAL A 87 2.77 2.16 8.72
C VAL A 87 3.82 1.33 9.45
N ALA A 88 5.09 1.53 9.08
CA ALA A 88 6.23 1.01 9.82
C ALA A 88 6.78 2.06 10.79
N CYS A 89 7.04 1.68 12.04
CA CYS A 89 7.49 2.59 13.09
C CYS A 89 8.95 2.31 13.45
N ASN A 90 9.81 3.34 13.33
CA ASN A 90 11.24 3.27 13.69
C ASN A 90 12.00 2.08 13.06
N LEU A 91 11.64 1.73 11.82
CA LEU A 91 12.31 0.65 11.10
C LEU A 91 13.65 1.13 10.57
N HIS A 92 14.72 0.80 11.29
CA HIS A 92 16.10 1.12 10.90
C HIS A 92 16.75 -0.07 10.19
N GLY A 93 17.54 0.19 9.15
CA GLY A 93 18.33 -0.84 8.47
C GLY A 93 17.57 -1.77 7.51
N MET A 94 16.27 -1.55 7.30
CA MET A 94 15.47 -2.24 6.30
C MET A 94 14.98 -1.26 5.22
N PRO A 95 15.09 -1.58 3.92
CA PRO A 95 14.56 -0.72 2.86
C PRO A 95 13.03 -0.59 2.94
N ILE A 96 12.52 0.62 2.71
CA ILE A 96 11.06 0.92 2.67
C ILE A 96 10.28 0.06 1.67
N ASN A 97 10.94 -0.42 0.61
CA ASN A 97 10.31 -1.19 -0.47
C ASN A 97 10.21 -2.69 -0.18
N PHE A 98 10.57 -3.15 1.02
CA PHE A 98 10.53 -4.57 1.35
C PHE A 98 9.16 -4.95 1.93
N ALA A 99 8.58 -6.04 1.43
CA ALA A 99 7.39 -6.67 1.98
C ALA A 99 7.55 -8.20 1.91
N ALA A 100 7.40 -8.87 3.05
CA ALA A 100 7.50 -10.31 3.15
C ALA A 100 6.14 -10.97 2.91
N ALA A 101 6.10 -11.91 1.94
CA ALA A 101 4.94 -12.78 1.77
C ALA A 101 4.62 -13.54 3.07
N TYR A 102 3.34 -13.81 3.31
CA TYR A 102 2.81 -14.48 4.52
C TYR A 102 2.93 -13.66 5.82
N SER A 103 3.36 -12.40 5.76
CA SER A 103 3.40 -11.48 6.91
C SER A 103 2.77 -10.15 6.54
N ASP A 104 3.28 -9.52 5.49
CA ASP A 104 3.01 -8.13 5.19
C ASP A 104 1.90 -8.03 4.13
N TYR A 105 0.81 -7.36 4.48
CA TYR A 105 -0.25 -7.05 3.55
C TYR A 105 0.20 -5.93 2.61
N HIS A 106 0.43 -6.27 1.35
CA HIS A 106 0.83 -5.29 0.34
C HIS A 106 -0.40 -4.65 -0.29
N VAL A 107 -0.54 -3.33 -0.12
CA VAL A 107 -1.77 -2.57 -0.38
C VAL A 107 -2.91 -2.99 0.55
N THR A 108 -3.70 -2.04 1.02
CA THR A 108 -4.81 -2.31 1.97
C THR A 108 -6.16 -2.52 1.29
N GLY A 109 -6.35 -1.97 0.08
CA GLY A 109 -7.67 -1.85 -0.53
C GLY A 109 -8.51 -0.67 -0.01
N LEU A 110 -7.97 0.14 0.90
CA LEU A 110 -8.70 1.18 1.64
C LEU A 110 -8.35 2.62 1.22
N ASN A 111 -7.42 2.79 0.29
CA ASN A 111 -7.04 4.10 -0.25
C ASN A 111 -6.82 4.02 -1.79
N PRO A 112 -6.68 5.16 -2.49
CA PRO A 112 -6.56 5.18 -3.96
C PRO A 112 -5.36 4.43 -4.57
N ALA A 113 -4.38 3.99 -3.79
CA ALA A 113 -3.22 3.26 -4.31
C ALA A 113 -3.57 1.85 -4.80
N GLY A 114 -4.71 1.30 -4.38
CA GLY A 114 -5.26 0.07 -4.93
C GLY A 114 -6.50 -0.39 -4.20
N ASN A 115 -7.35 -1.15 -4.89
CA ASN A 115 -8.66 -1.59 -4.40
C ASN A 115 -8.68 -3.00 -3.80
N ALA A 116 -7.52 -3.65 -3.68
CA ALA A 116 -7.40 -4.99 -3.13
C ALA A 116 -6.05 -5.20 -2.46
N CYS A 117 -6.03 -6.02 -1.42
CA CYS A 117 -4.82 -6.41 -0.69
C CYS A 117 -4.15 -7.63 -1.34
N LEU A 118 -2.82 -7.67 -1.34
CA LEU A 118 -1.99 -8.80 -1.77
C LEU A 118 -1.32 -9.45 -0.54
N ALA A 119 -1.86 -10.52 0.04
CA ALA A 119 -3.19 -11.09 -0.23
C ALA A 119 -3.96 -11.33 1.06
N ASP A 120 -5.27 -11.07 1.02
CA ASP A 120 -6.24 -11.40 2.07
C ASP A 120 -7.33 -12.34 1.53
N LEU A 121 -8.33 -12.67 2.35
CA LEU A 121 -9.44 -13.51 1.91
C LEU A 121 -10.31 -12.83 0.84
N ALA A 122 -10.51 -11.51 0.94
CA ALA A 122 -11.32 -10.77 -0.03
C ALA A 122 -10.72 -10.83 -1.44
N PHE A 123 -9.38 -10.87 -1.54
CA PHE A 123 -8.66 -11.01 -2.79
C PHE A 123 -9.06 -12.27 -3.59
N VAL A 124 -9.45 -13.37 -2.93
CA VAL A 124 -9.73 -14.66 -3.59
C VAL A 124 -11.18 -15.14 -3.46
N ALA A 125 -11.87 -14.85 -2.36
CA ALA A 125 -13.21 -15.36 -2.06
C ALA A 125 -14.26 -14.90 -3.09
N GLY A 126 -14.03 -13.74 -3.73
CA GLY A 126 -14.88 -13.23 -4.80
C GLY A 126 -14.83 -14.01 -6.12
N ARG A 127 -13.84 -14.90 -6.31
CA ARG A 127 -13.50 -15.50 -7.62
C ARG A 127 -14.23 -16.80 -7.97
N PHE A 128 -14.97 -17.38 -7.03
CA PHE A 128 -15.78 -18.58 -7.27
C PHE A 128 -17.12 -18.51 -6.54
N ARG A 129 -18.07 -19.36 -6.93
CA ARG A 129 -19.42 -19.45 -6.34
C ARG A 129 -19.77 -20.91 -6.07
N ILE A 130 -20.65 -21.14 -5.11
CA ILE A 130 -21.11 -22.48 -4.72
C ILE A 130 -22.58 -22.61 -5.14
N VAL A 131 -22.89 -23.65 -5.90
CA VAL A 131 -24.26 -24.05 -6.25
C VAL A 131 -24.54 -25.39 -5.59
N GLN A 132 -25.66 -25.49 -4.86
CA GLN A 132 -26.01 -26.70 -4.11
C GLN A 132 -27.27 -27.35 -4.67
N ALA A 133 -27.31 -28.67 -4.60
CA ALA A 133 -28.52 -29.46 -4.69
C ALA A 133 -28.77 -30.17 -3.35
N LYS A 134 -30.04 -30.32 -2.97
CA LYS A 134 -30.44 -30.97 -1.72
C LYS A 134 -31.59 -31.94 -1.98
N TRP A 135 -31.52 -33.08 -1.30
CA TRP A 135 -32.58 -34.08 -1.29
C TRP A 135 -32.92 -34.47 0.14
N PRO A 136 -34.14 -34.95 0.42
CA PRO A 136 -34.48 -35.58 1.69
C PRO A 136 -33.51 -36.73 2.01
N ALA A 137 -33.25 -36.99 3.29
CA ALA A 137 -32.46 -38.14 3.70
C ALA A 137 -33.09 -39.43 3.12
N GLY A 138 -32.31 -40.19 2.35
CA GLY A 138 -32.75 -41.43 1.69
C GLY A 138 -33.19 -41.30 0.23
N ALA A 139 -33.33 -40.08 -0.31
CA ALA A 139 -33.55 -39.88 -1.74
C ALA A 139 -32.19 -39.74 -2.47
N THR A 140 -31.91 -40.63 -3.43
CA THR A 140 -30.75 -40.48 -4.33
C THR A 140 -31.14 -39.64 -5.54
N ALA A 141 -30.20 -38.85 -6.06
CA ALA A 141 -30.38 -38.16 -7.34
C ALA A 141 -30.69 -39.23 -8.40
N GLY A 142 -31.91 -39.19 -8.96
CA GLY A 142 -32.31 -40.13 -10.01
C GLY A 142 -31.29 -40.09 -11.14
N SER A 143 -30.77 -41.25 -11.52
CA SER A 143 -29.85 -41.39 -12.65
C SER A 143 -30.43 -40.67 -13.87
N PRO A 144 -29.63 -39.90 -14.63
CA PRO A 144 -30.12 -39.24 -15.82
C PRO A 144 -30.68 -40.30 -16.78
N GLU A 145 -31.97 -40.17 -17.14
CA GLU A 145 -32.58 -40.94 -18.21
C GLU A 145 -31.78 -40.70 -19.49
N GLN A 146 -31.09 -41.73 -19.98
CA GLN A 146 -30.56 -41.73 -21.35
C GLN A 146 -31.76 -41.89 -22.30
N SER A 147 -32.31 -40.78 -22.79
CA SER A 147 -33.19 -40.82 -23.96
C SER A 147 -32.34 -40.99 -25.21
N GLY A 148 -32.37 -42.20 -25.77
CA GLY A 148 -31.91 -42.52 -27.12
C GLY A 148 -32.85 -42.05 -28.21
#